data_AF-A0A967BM82-F1
#
_entry.id   AF-A0A967BM82-F1
#
_cell.length_a   1.000
_cell.length_b   1.000
_cell.length_c   1.000
_cell.angle_alpha   90.00
_cell.angle_beta   90.00
_cell.angle_gamma   90.00
#
_symmetry.space_group_name_H-M   'P 1'
#
loop_
_entity.id
_entity.type
_entity.pdbx_description
1 polymer ?
#
loop_
_entity_poly.entity_id
_entity_poly.type
_entity_poly.pdbx_seq_one_letter_code
_entity_poly.pdbx_strand_id
1 'polypeptide(L)'
;MNKISQILFLVVLIIADSCNVNDTGDIIISTHGSTESHKEGEDCMECHKSGGDAGLWFSIAGTVYDTNLNRPYPNTIVNIFSDIDINDIPTEVLEVDGKGNFYSNVPIDWQNGLFISVSSNNEIKNMNGINFTGSCNSCHGVTVPYINVE
;
A
#
# COMPACT_ATOMS: atom_id res chain seq x y z
N MET A 1 58.20 -23.92 37.54
CA MET A 1 56.77 -24.12 37.22
C MET A 1 55.96 -23.01 37.90
N ASN A 2 55.77 -21.86 37.24
CA ASN A 2 54.89 -20.80 37.72
C ASN A 2 53.93 -20.43 36.60
N LYS A 3 52.64 -20.35 36.96
CA LYS A 3 51.48 -20.42 36.08
C LYS A 3 51.32 -19.12 35.28
N ILE A 4 51.34 -19.23 33.95
CA ILE A 4 50.94 -18.16 33.03
C ILE A 4 49.41 -18.02 33.14
N SER A 5 48.94 -16.96 33.78
CA SER A 5 47.52 -16.63 33.85
C SER A 5 47.12 -15.99 32.51
N GLN A 6 46.44 -16.76 31.67
CA GLN A 6 45.92 -16.27 30.39
C GLN A 6 44.71 -15.37 30.66
N ILE A 7 44.87 -14.08 30.38
CA ILE A 7 43.76 -13.14 30.24
C ILE A 7 43.08 -13.48 28.91
N LEU A 8 41.95 -14.20 28.96
CA LEU A 8 41.08 -14.39 27.81
C LEU A 8 39.97 -13.34 27.88
N PHE A 9 40.21 -12.19 27.25
CA PHE A 9 39.20 -11.14 27.09
C PHE A 9 38.30 -11.54 25.91
N LEU A 10 37.21 -12.25 26.22
CA LEU A 10 36.18 -12.61 25.24
C LEU A 10 35.34 -11.36 24.96
N VAL A 11 35.71 -10.59 23.93
CA VAL A 11 34.87 -9.53 23.38
C VAL A 11 33.74 -10.21 22.61
N VAL A 12 32.60 -10.41 23.26
CA VAL A 12 31.34 -10.71 22.58
C VAL A 12 30.88 -9.41 21.93
N LEU A 13 31.18 -9.24 20.65
CA LEU A 13 30.51 -8.24 19.82
C LEU A 13 29.04 -8.68 19.69
N ILE A 14 28.20 -8.09 20.53
CA ILE A 14 26.76 -8.07 20.30
C ILE A 14 26.56 -7.14 19.11
N ILE A 15 26.56 -7.71 17.91
CA ILE A 15 25.94 -7.07 16.75
C ILE A 15 24.46 -7.00 17.08
N ALA A 16 24.05 -5.87 17.65
CA ALA A 16 22.66 -5.47 17.61
C ALA A 16 22.33 -5.29 16.13
N ASP A 17 21.55 -6.22 15.58
CA ASP A 17 20.81 -5.97 14.36
C ASP A 17 19.98 -4.71 14.65
N SER A 18 20.40 -3.58 14.08
CA SER A 18 19.51 -2.44 13.99
C SER A 18 18.44 -2.84 13.00
N CYS A 19 17.38 -3.48 13.49
CA CYS A 19 16.08 -3.42 12.83
C CYS A 19 15.69 -1.95 12.76
N ASN A 20 16.19 -1.23 11.75
CA ASN A 20 15.54 -0.04 11.25
C ASN A 20 14.30 -0.53 10.50
N VAL A 21 13.31 -1.02 11.25
CA VAL A 21 11.94 -0.83 10.81
C VAL A 21 11.81 0.68 10.86
N ASN A 22 11.77 1.33 9.71
CA ASN A 22 11.55 2.76 9.62
C ASN A 22 10.17 3.03 10.23
N ASP A 23 10.20 3.23 11.53
CA ASP A 23 9.14 3.72 12.37
C ASP A 23 9.00 5.20 12.02
N THR A 24 8.30 5.51 10.93
CA THR A 24 7.92 6.90 10.73
C THR A 24 6.86 7.31 11.74
N GLY A 25 6.19 6.39 12.44
CA GLY A 25 5.11 6.67 13.41
C GLY A 25 3.87 7.37 12.81
N ASP A 26 4.06 8.06 11.70
CA ASP A 26 3.09 8.87 10.99
C ASP A 26 2.20 7.97 10.16
N ILE A 27 0.90 8.09 10.41
CA ILE A 27 -0.14 7.52 9.57
C ILE A 27 -0.21 8.37 8.30
N ILE A 28 -0.03 7.73 7.16
CA ILE A 28 -0.06 8.36 5.84
C ILE A 28 -1.17 7.70 5.05
N ILE A 29 -2.16 8.51 4.68
CA ILE A 29 -3.33 8.10 3.90
C ILE A 29 -3.52 9.17 2.82
N SER A 30 -3.81 8.74 1.60
CA SER A 30 -4.21 9.64 0.51
C SER A 30 -5.48 10.41 0.87
N THR A 31 -5.55 11.68 0.45
CA THR A 31 -6.69 12.56 0.71
C THR A 31 -7.06 13.34 -0.54
N HIS A 32 -8.35 13.59 -0.72
CA HIS A 32 -8.88 14.34 -1.87
C HIS A 32 -8.16 15.68 -2.03
N GLY A 33 -7.86 16.03 -3.29
CA GLY A 33 -7.17 17.27 -3.63
C GLY A 33 -5.69 17.36 -3.25
N SER A 34 -5.13 16.40 -2.49
CA SER A 34 -3.70 16.36 -2.21
C SER A 34 -2.89 16.13 -3.50
N THR A 35 -1.70 16.72 -3.59
CA THR A 35 -0.81 16.56 -4.75
C THR A 35 0.58 16.07 -4.38
N GLU A 36 0.73 15.54 -3.17
CA GLU A 36 2.02 15.07 -2.63
C GLU A 36 2.49 13.75 -3.27
N SER A 37 1.57 12.93 -3.78
CA SER A 37 1.93 11.67 -4.45
C SER A 37 2.62 11.90 -5.80
N HIS A 38 3.08 10.81 -6.42
CA HIS A 38 3.83 10.85 -7.67
C HIS A 38 3.72 9.50 -8.39
N LYS A 39 4.19 9.45 -9.64
CA LYS A 39 4.31 8.21 -10.42
C LYS A 39 2.96 7.52 -10.63
N GLU A 40 1.96 8.31 -10.97
CA GLU A 40 0.62 7.88 -11.35
C GLU A 40 0.69 6.73 -12.38
N GLY A 41 0.11 5.59 -12.04
CA GLY A 41 0.08 4.39 -12.88
C GLY A 41 1.25 3.42 -12.68
N GLU A 42 2.30 3.79 -11.96
CA GLU A 42 3.36 2.87 -11.53
C GLU A 42 2.96 2.14 -10.23
N ASP A 43 3.55 0.96 -9.97
CA ASP A 43 3.33 0.26 -8.71
C ASP A 43 4.09 0.94 -7.56
N CYS A 44 3.36 1.70 -6.74
CA CYS A 44 3.92 2.42 -5.60
C CYS A 44 4.67 1.47 -4.64
N MET A 45 4.22 0.22 -4.53
CA MET A 45 4.82 -0.78 -3.65
C MET A 45 6.11 -1.40 -4.22
N GLU A 46 6.55 -1.00 -5.42
CA GLU A 46 7.94 -1.26 -5.84
C GLU A 46 8.95 -0.55 -4.94
N CYS A 47 8.64 0.68 -4.52
CA CYS A 47 9.47 1.47 -3.61
C CYS A 47 8.97 1.40 -2.16
N HIS A 48 7.66 1.44 -1.95
CA HIS A 48 7.00 1.47 -0.63
C HIS A 48 6.69 0.09 -0.06
N LYS A 49 7.72 -0.76 0.02
CA LYS A 49 7.66 -2.12 0.61
C LYS A 49 8.83 -2.37 1.55
N SER A 50 8.76 -3.48 2.28
CA SER A 50 9.91 -3.96 3.05
C SER A 50 11.14 -4.18 2.18
N GLY A 51 12.25 -3.54 2.55
CA GLY A 51 13.49 -3.52 1.79
C GLY A 51 13.47 -2.67 0.51
N GLY A 52 12.40 -1.90 0.26
CA GLY A 52 12.33 -0.93 -0.83
C GLY A 52 13.03 0.38 -0.50
N ASP A 53 13.16 1.24 -1.52
CA ASP A 53 13.89 2.52 -1.42
C ASP A 53 13.13 3.58 -0.62
N ALA A 54 11.81 3.41 -0.43
CA ALA A 54 11.03 4.34 0.37
C ALA A 54 11.14 4.01 1.86
N GLY A 55 11.35 5.05 2.67
CA GLY A 55 11.44 4.95 4.13
C GLY A 55 10.13 4.59 4.84
N LEU A 56 9.06 4.26 4.12
CA LEU A 56 7.76 3.86 4.66
C LEU A 56 7.08 2.85 3.74
N TRP A 57 6.26 1.97 4.29
CA TRP A 57 5.63 0.88 3.55
C TRP A 57 4.13 1.10 3.44
N PHE A 58 3.59 0.89 2.24
CA PHE A 58 2.15 0.92 2.05
C PHE A 58 1.56 -0.47 2.29
N SER A 59 0.36 -0.50 2.87
CA SER A 59 -0.49 -1.69 2.99
C SER A 59 -1.42 -1.84 1.79
N ILE A 60 -1.70 -0.72 1.10
CA ILE A 60 -2.43 -0.64 -0.15
C ILE A 60 -1.99 0.60 -0.91
N ALA A 61 -1.88 0.50 -2.23
CA ALA A 61 -1.69 1.63 -3.12
C ALA A 61 -2.13 1.34 -4.56
N GLY A 62 -2.58 2.38 -5.25
CA GLY A 62 -2.72 2.36 -6.69
C GLY A 62 -3.21 3.67 -7.30
N THR A 63 -3.59 3.63 -8.58
CA THR A 63 -4.04 4.80 -9.34
C THR A 63 -5.35 4.52 -10.07
N VAL A 64 -6.32 5.42 -9.91
CA VAL A 64 -7.60 5.40 -10.61
C VAL A 64 -7.52 6.30 -11.85
N TYR A 65 -8.07 5.83 -12.96
CA TYR A 65 -8.14 6.54 -14.24
C TYR A 65 -9.59 6.77 -14.67
N ASP A 66 -9.77 7.68 -15.62
CA ASP A 66 -11.05 7.84 -16.32
C ASP A 66 -11.42 6.58 -17.10
N THR A 67 -12.67 6.48 -17.54
CA THR A 67 -13.14 5.30 -18.28
C THR A 67 -12.45 5.10 -19.63
N ASN A 68 -11.81 6.15 -20.17
CA ASN A 68 -11.03 6.12 -21.40
C ASN A 68 -9.57 5.72 -21.16
N LEU A 69 -9.15 5.53 -19.89
CA LEU A 69 -7.81 5.17 -19.44
C LEU A 69 -6.72 6.17 -19.84
N ASN A 70 -7.08 7.43 -20.11
CA ASN A 70 -6.15 8.41 -20.64
C ASN A 70 -5.58 9.34 -19.58
N ARG A 71 -6.30 9.52 -18.47
CA ARG A 71 -5.93 10.46 -17.41
C ARG A 71 -6.24 9.87 -16.04
N PRO A 72 -5.37 10.10 -15.04
CA PRO A 72 -5.73 9.82 -13.65
C PRO A 72 -6.99 10.59 -13.26
N TYR A 73 -7.82 9.95 -12.44
CA TYR A 73 -9.15 10.42 -12.09
C TYR A 73 -9.27 10.63 -10.57
N PRO A 74 -9.05 11.87 -10.10
CA PRO A 74 -8.99 12.21 -8.69
C PRO A 74 -10.36 12.29 -8.03
N ASN A 75 -10.37 12.48 -6.71
CA ASN A 75 -11.59 12.71 -5.90
C ASN A 75 -12.61 11.56 -5.97
N THR A 76 -12.13 10.35 -6.20
CA THR A 76 -12.90 9.11 -6.12
C THR A 76 -12.65 8.40 -4.79
N ILE A 77 -13.37 7.31 -4.52
CA ILE A 77 -13.25 6.55 -3.28
C ILE A 77 -12.93 5.10 -3.61
N VAL A 78 -11.98 4.51 -2.88
CA VAL A 78 -11.71 3.06 -2.88
C VAL A 78 -12.28 2.48 -1.60
N ASN A 79 -13.11 1.45 -1.74
CA ASN A 79 -13.72 0.74 -0.61
C ASN A 79 -13.15 -0.67 -0.56
N ILE A 80 -12.83 -1.13 0.65
CA ILE A 80 -12.35 -2.48 0.91
C ILE A 80 -13.36 -3.20 1.80
N PHE A 81 -13.67 -4.45 1.49
CA PHE A 81 -14.67 -5.25 2.20
C PHE A 81 -14.08 -6.61 2.58
N SER A 82 -14.50 -7.13 3.72
CA SER A 82 -14.17 -8.49 4.17
C SER A 82 -15.07 -9.57 3.55
N ASP A 83 -16.20 -9.19 2.96
CA ASP A 83 -17.16 -10.09 2.32
C ASP A 83 -17.57 -9.56 0.93
N ILE A 84 -18.08 -10.44 0.07
CA ILE A 84 -18.51 -10.15 -1.30
C ILE A 84 -19.84 -9.40 -1.34
N ASP A 85 -20.63 -9.45 -0.26
CA ASP A 85 -21.90 -8.72 -0.19
C ASP A 85 -21.63 -7.23 0.01
N ILE A 86 -21.61 -6.48 -1.10
CA ILE A 86 -21.35 -5.03 -1.16
C ILE A 86 -22.37 -4.15 -0.40
N ASN A 87 -23.37 -4.75 0.27
CA ASN A 87 -24.22 -4.06 1.24
C ASN A 87 -23.54 -3.91 2.61
N ASP A 88 -22.42 -4.59 2.85
CA ASP A 88 -21.64 -4.44 4.06
C ASP A 88 -20.94 -3.08 4.13
N ILE A 89 -20.71 -2.62 5.36
CA ILE A 89 -19.92 -1.42 5.63
C ILE A 89 -18.47 -1.73 5.24
N PRO A 90 -17.81 -0.91 4.39
CA PRO A 90 -16.40 -1.10 4.06
C PRO A 90 -15.57 -1.19 5.34
N THR A 91 -14.64 -2.15 5.39
CA THR A 91 -13.66 -2.23 6.48
C THR A 91 -12.69 -1.07 6.42
N GLU A 92 -12.38 -0.60 5.20
CA GLU A 92 -11.55 0.56 4.96
C GLU A 92 -12.13 1.38 3.80
N VAL A 93 -11.96 2.70 3.89
CA VAL A 93 -12.35 3.66 2.87
C VAL A 93 -11.17 4.59 2.62
N LEU A 94 -10.68 4.62 1.38
CA LEU A 94 -9.57 5.47 0.97
C LEU A 94 -10.04 6.51 -0.02
N GLU A 95 -9.61 7.75 0.22
CA GLU A 95 -9.76 8.85 -0.72
C GLU A 95 -8.69 8.75 -1.81
N VAL A 96 -9.09 8.94 -3.07
CA VAL A 96 -8.16 9.08 -4.19
C VAL A 96 -7.75 10.54 -4.32
N ASP A 97 -6.45 10.79 -4.22
CA ASP A 97 -5.88 12.13 -4.16
C ASP A 97 -6.04 12.93 -5.46
N GLY A 98 -5.58 14.18 -5.45
CA GLY A 98 -5.65 15.12 -6.58
C GLY A 98 -4.85 14.70 -7.82
N LYS A 99 -3.97 13.70 -7.69
CA LYS A 99 -3.21 13.08 -8.79
C LYS A 99 -3.80 11.75 -9.24
N GLY A 100 -4.90 11.29 -8.64
CA GLY A 100 -5.55 10.03 -8.98
C GLY A 100 -4.95 8.83 -8.24
N ASN A 101 -4.05 9.03 -7.29
CA ASN A 101 -3.46 7.95 -6.49
C ASN A 101 -4.23 7.74 -5.19
N PHE A 102 -4.30 6.50 -4.74
CA PHE A 102 -4.66 6.15 -3.37
C PHE A 102 -3.52 5.37 -2.72
N TYR A 103 -3.32 5.57 -1.43
CA TYR A 103 -2.32 4.84 -0.66
C TYR A 103 -2.63 4.94 0.84
N SER A 104 -2.21 3.92 1.58
CA SER A 104 -2.23 3.94 3.04
C SER A 104 -1.09 3.10 3.60
N ASN A 105 -0.55 3.49 4.75
CA ASN A 105 0.32 2.64 5.57
C ASN A 105 -0.39 2.02 6.78
N VAL A 106 -1.70 2.25 6.94
CA VAL A 106 -2.50 1.61 7.98
C VAL A 106 -2.56 0.10 7.71
N PRO A 107 -2.21 -0.78 8.66
CA PRO A 107 -2.19 -2.22 8.42
C PRO A 107 -3.55 -2.76 7.94
N ILE A 108 -3.53 -3.57 6.87
CA ILE A 108 -4.69 -4.29 6.34
C ILE A 108 -4.36 -5.79 6.35
N ASP A 109 -5.27 -6.61 6.88
CA ASP A 109 -5.10 -8.06 6.89
C ASP A 109 -5.58 -8.70 5.59
N TRP A 110 -4.64 -8.99 4.69
CA TRP A 110 -4.89 -9.63 3.40
C TRP A 110 -4.97 -11.17 3.45
N GLN A 111 -4.78 -11.81 4.62
CA GLN A 111 -4.62 -13.27 4.71
C GLN A 111 -5.84 -14.05 4.21
N ASN A 112 -7.04 -13.57 4.50
CA ASN A 112 -8.29 -14.22 4.08
C ASN A 112 -8.77 -13.75 2.72
N GLY A 113 -8.06 -12.79 2.11
CA GLY A 113 -8.45 -12.11 0.90
C GLY A 113 -9.60 -11.13 1.12
N LEU A 114 -9.63 -10.06 0.32
CA LEU A 114 -10.57 -8.95 0.46
C LEU A 114 -11.20 -8.62 -0.90
N PHE A 115 -12.34 -7.95 -0.84
CA PHE A 115 -13.03 -7.42 -2.01
C PHE A 115 -12.80 -5.91 -2.08
N ILE A 116 -12.65 -5.40 -3.30
CA ILE A 116 -12.31 -4.00 -3.53
C ILE A 116 -13.30 -3.42 -4.54
N SER A 117 -13.78 -2.21 -4.27
CA SER A 117 -14.50 -1.42 -5.26
C SER A 117 -13.95 -0.01 -5.35
N VAL A 118 -14.19 0.62 -6.49
CA VAL A 118 -13.94 2.06 -6.68
C VAL A 118 -15.26 2.72 -7.02
N SER A 119 -15.56 3.82 -6.36
CA SER A 119 -16.77 4.60 -6.57
C SER A 119 -16.47 6.06 -6.89
N SER A 120 -17.30 6.61 -7.78
CA SER A 120 -17.30 8.01 -8.21
C SER A 120 -18.75 8.41 -8.43
N ASN A 121 -19.20 9.49 -7.78
CA ASN A 121 -20.59 9.96 -7.91
C ASN A 121 -21.61 8.83 -7.63
N ASN A 122 -22.33 8.39 -8.67
CA ASN A 122 -23.34 7.32 -8.59
C ASN A 122 -22.86 6.00 -9.23
N GLU A 123 -21.62 5.93 -9.68
CA GLU A 123 -21.03 4.76 -10.32
C GLU A 123 -20.13 4.02 -9.33
N ILE A 124 -20.25 2.69 -9.34
CA ILE A 124 -19.44 1.78 -8.53
C ILE A 124 -18.93 0.69 -9.45
N LYS A 125 -17.61 0.47 -9.43
CA LYS A 125 -16.97 -0.64 -10.10
C LYS A 125 -16.32 -1.56 -9.09
N ASN A 126 -16.77 -2.81 -9.10
CA ASN A 126 -16.24 -3.86 -8.24
C ASN A 126 -15.10 -4.58 -8.97
N MET A 127 -14.03 -4.85 -8.23
CA MET A 127 -12.99 -5.74 -8.69
C MET A 127 -13.52 -7.17 -8.75
N ASN A 128 -13.15 -7.90 -9.80
CA ASN A 128 -13.59 -9.29 -9.95
C ASN A 128 -12.77 -10.21 -9.04
N GLY A 129 -13.46 -10.95 -8.18
CA GLY A 129 -12.84 -11.95 -7.32
C GLY A 129 -12.22 -11.38 -6.04
N ILE A 130 -11.54 -12.26 -5.32
CA ILE A 130 -10.92 -11.99 -4.03
C ILE A 130 -9.43 -11.65 -4.20
N ASN A 131 -8.95 -10.67 -3.43
CA ASN A 131 -7.60 -10.12 -3.57
C ASN A 131 -6.78 -10.32 -2.30
N PHE A 132 -5.52 -10.70 -2.46
CA PHE A 132 -4.60 -11.02 -1.35
C PHE A 132 -3.43 -10.04 -1.25
N THR A 133 -3.52 -8.89 -1.92
CA THR A 133 -2.48 -7.87 -1.95
C THR A 133 -3.07 -6.49 -2.16
N GLY A 134 -2.46 -5.48 -1.55
CA GLY A 134 -2.79 -4.07 -1.75
C GLY A 134 -1.97 -3.37 -2.83
N SER A 135 -1.04 -4.06 -3.50
CA SER A 135 -0.25 -3.51 -4.61
C SER A 135 -1.07 -3.54 -5.90
N CYS A 136 -1.99 -2.60 -6.08
CA CYS A 136 -3.00 -2.70 -7.13
C CYS A 136 -2.40 -2.53 -8.55
N ASN A 137 -1.42 -1.63 -8.69
CA ASN A 137 -0.72 -1.39 -9.96
C ASN A 137 0.30 -2.48 -10.34
N SER A 138 0.53 -3.50 -9.50
CA SER A 138 1.27 -4.71 -9.94
C SER A 138 0.49 -5.50 -11.00
N CYS A 139 -0.84 -5.35 -11.04
CA CYS A 139 -1.72 -5.97 -12.04
C CYS A 139 -2.31 -4.92 -12.99
N HIS A 140 -2.87 -3.85 -12.43
CA HIS A 140 -3.57 -2.80 -13.19
C HIS A 140 -2.59 -1.91 -13.95
N GLY A 141 -2.72 -1.88 -15.28
CA GLY A 141 -1.75 -1.24 -16.18
C GLY A 141 -0.65 -2.18 -16.70
N VAL A 142 -0.64 -3.43 -16.25
CA VAL A 142 0.38 -4.43 -16.62
C VAL A 142 -0.28 -5.64 -17.30
N THR A 143 -1.11 -6.38 -16.57
CA THR A 143 -1.76 -7.61 -17.04
C THR A 143 -3.27 -7.44 -17.23
N VAL A 144 -3.85 -6.42 -16.59
CA VAL A 144 -5.24 -6.01 -16.75
C VAL A 144 -5.32 -4.49 -16.97
N PRO A 145 -6.43 -3.95 -17.51
CA PRO A 145 -6.58 -2.50 -17.69
C PRO A 145 -6.42 -1.72 -16.37
N TYR A 146 -6.05 -0.45 -16.44
CA TYR A 146 -6.02 0.42 -15.26
C TYR A 146 -7.36 0.42 -14.51
N ILE A 147 -7.27 0.61 -13.20
CA ILE A 147 -8.44 0.83 -12.34
C ILE A 147 -9.16 2.07 -12.87
N ASN A 148 -10.46 1.98 -13.11
CA ASN A 148 -11.22 3.10 -13.66
C ASN A 148 -12.64 3.16 -13.14
N VAL A 149 -13.18 4.36 -13.09
CA VAL A 149 -14.57 4.71 -12.77
C VAL A 149 -14.84 6.12 -13.31
N GLU A 150 -16.07 6.49 -13.62
CA GLU A 150 -16.45 7.88 -13.96
C GLU A 150 -17.92 8.15 -13.64
#